data_AF-A0A962N5F3-F1
#
_entry.id   AF-A0A962N5F3-F1
#
_cell.length_a   1.000
_cell.length_b   1.000
_cell.length_c   1.000
_cell.angle_alpha   90.00
_cell.angle_beta   90.00
_cell.angle_gamma   90.00
#
_symmetry.space_group_name_H-M   'P 1'
#
loop_
_entity.id
_entity.type
_entity.pdbx_description
1 polymer ?
#
loop_
_entity_poly.entity_id
_entity_poly.type
_entity_poly.pdbx_seq_one_letter_code
_entity_poly.pdbx_strand_id
1 'polypeptide(L)'
;MADALYLILEEAIDDVGESSEAPAMAKALRKLNRIARVIGVSRLSGFAPGSDEADEDEDDEWRMSGGEDWFAAEEALESLHALDGYVESDPEEFKRPKALRKEFAQLIAILERAAEEGVRFRFEIE
;
A
#
# COMPACT_ATOMS: atom_id res chain seq x y z
N MET A 1 12.53 -3.30 9.80
CA MET A 1 12.26 -2.28 8.76
C MET A 1 11.98 -3.09 7.52
N ALA A 2 10.96 -2.75 6.74
CA ALA A 2 10.80 -3.38 5.43
C ALA A 2 12.01 -2.99 4.58
N ASP A 3 12.74 -3.99 4.13
CA ASP A 3 13.85 -3.86 3.20
C ASP A 3 13.32 -3.72 1.76
N ALA A 4 12.15 -4.31 1.46
CA ALA A 4 11.42 -4.12 0.20
C ALA A 4 9.89 -4.14 0.37
N LEU A 5 9.19 -3.52 -0.58
CA LEU A 5 7.74 -3.55 -0.74
C LEU A 5 7.44 -3.82 -2.20
N TYR A 6 6.68 -4.87 -2.48
CA TYR A 6 6.26 -5.26 -3.82
C TYR A 6 4.74 -5.27 -3.90
N LEU A 7 4.19 -4.72 -4.97
CA LEU A 7 2.82 -4.98 -5.39
C LEU A 7 2.86 -6.20 -6.32
N ILE A 8 2.10 -7.24 -5.98
CA ILE A 8 1.95 -8.45 -6.79
C ILE A 8 0.51 -8.53 -7.28
N LEU A 9 0.33 -8.82 -8.56
CA LEU A 9 -0.97 -9.08 -9.16
C LEU A 9 -1.23 -10.60 -9.21
N GLU A 10 -2.48 -11.01 -9.04
CA GLU A 10 -2.89 -12.43 -9.11
C GLU A 10 -2.66 -12.99 -10.52
N GLU A 11 -2.87 -12.15 -11.53
CA GLU A 11 -2.61 -12.45 -12.93
C GLU A 11 -1.86 -11.29 -13.57
N ALA A 12 -0.95 -11.59 -14.50
CA ALA A 12 -0.22 -10.56 -15.22
C ALA A 12 -1.17 -9.78 -16.14
N ILE A 13 -1.04 -8.46 -16.12
CA ILE A 13 -1.77 -7.57 -17.02
C ILE A 13 -0.84 -7.11 -18.14
N ASP A 14 -1.36 -7.06 -19.38
CA ASP A 14 -0.64 -6.53 -20.53
C ASP A 14 -0.12 -5.11 -20.24
N ASP A 15 1.12 -4.84 -20.63
CA ASP A 15 1.86 -3.58 -20.41
C ASP A 15 2.21 -3.21 -18.94
N VAL A 16 1.72 -3.95 -17.94
CA VAL A 16 2.02 -3.72 -16.51
C VAL A 16 2.95 -4.79 -15.93
N GLY A 17 2.78 -6.05 -16.33
CA GLY A 17 3.48 -7.20 -15.75
C GLY A 17 2.78 -7.78 -14.52
N GLU A 18 3.47 -8.65 -13.78
CA GLU A 18 2.94 -9.39 -12.62
C GLU A 18 3.31 -8.74 -11.28
N SER A 19 4.37 -7.92 -11.24
CA SER A 19 4.85 -7.29 -10.01
C SER A 19 5.50 -5.93 -10.21
N SER A 20 5.47 -5.10 -9.16
CA SER A 20 6.10 -3.78 -9.15
C SER A 20 6.73 -3.46 -7.78
N GLU A 21 8.00 -3.06 -7.77
CA GLU A 21 8.73 -2.69 -6.56
C GLU A 21 8.53 -1.21 -6.19
N ALA A 22 8.35 -0.93 -4.90
CA ALA A 22 8.19 0.41 -4.34
C ALA A 22 9.20 0.69 -3.20
N PRO A 23 10.48 0.92 -3.51
CA PRO A 23 11.55 1.01 -2.51
C PRO A 23 11.52 2.29 -1.66
N ALA A 24 10.96 3.41 -2.15
CA ALA A 24 10.75 4.60 -1.33
C ALA A 24 9.59 4.41 -0.35
N MET A 25 8.52 3.74 -0.77
CA MET A 25 7.42 3.31 0.09
C MET A 25 7.89 2.34 1.15
N ALA A 26 8.69 1.32 0.81
CA ALA A 26 9.24 0.38 1.79
C ALA A 26 9.94 1.10 2.96
N LYS A 27 10.79 2.08 2.62
CA LYS A 27 11.50 2.93 3.60
C LYS A 27 10.58 3.84 4.40
N ALA A 28 9.43 4.21 3.85
CA ALA A 28 8.43 5.05 4.48
C ALA A 28 7.29 4.25 5.14
N LEU A 29 7.24 2.93 5.01
CA LEU A 29 6.06 2.10 5.27
C LEU A 29 5.52 2.26 6.70
N ARG A 30 6.40 2.20 7.71
CA ARG A 30 6.00 2.43 9.12
C ARG A 30 5.36 3.80 9.33
N LYS A 31 5.88 4.82 8.66
CA LYS A 31 5.34 6.19 8.74
C LYS A 31 4.02 6.28 8.00
N LEU A 32 3.91 5.69 6.81
CA LEU A 32 2.68 5.64 6.03
C LEU A 32 1.56 4.92 6.78
N ASN A 33 1.84 3.78 7.42
CA ASN A 33 0.87 3.07 8.25
C ASN A 33 0.39 3.89 9.45
N ARG A 34 1.32 4.61 10.11
CA ARG A 34 0.96 5.54 11.18
C ARG A 34 0.06 6.67 10.68
N ILE A 35 0.37 7.23 9.52
CA ILE A 35 -0.45 8.28 8.89
C ILE A 35 -1.82 7.71 8.50
N ALA A 36 -1.88 6.51 7.91
CA ALA A 36 -3.12 5.83 7.55
C ALA A 36 -4.07 5.71 8.74
N ARG A 37 -3.54 5.31 9.92
CA ARG A 37 -4.28 5.28 11.19
C ARG A 37 -4.82 6.66 11.60
N VAL A 38 -4.01 7.71 11.45
CA VAL A 38 -4.40 9.09 11.81
C VAL A 38 -5.50 9.63 10.88
N ILE A 39 -5.42 9.34 9.58
CA ILE A 39 -6.39 9.82 8.58
C ILE A 39 -7.58 8.87 8.39
N GLY A 40 -7.58 7.72 9.05
CA GLY A 40 -8.70 6.77 9.06
C GLY A 40 -8.82 5.91 7.80
N VAL A 41 -7.72 5.62 7.09
CA VAL A 41 -7.70 4.71 5.94
C VAL A 41 -6.95 3.41 6.25
N SER A 42 -7.14 2.39 5.42
CA SER A 42 -6.46 1.11 5.56
C SER A 42 -4.94 1.26 5.49
N ARG A 43 -4.24 0.53 6.37
CA ARG A 43 -2.77 0.46 6.37
C ARG A 43 -2.31 -0.30 5.13
N LEU A 44 -1.25 0.15 4.46
CA LEU A 44 -0.70 -0.56 3.31
C LEU A 44 -0.24 -1.97 3.69
N SER A 45 0.32 -2.15 4.89
CA SER A 45 0.68 -3.48 5.37
C SER A 45 -0.52 -4.41 5.54
N GLY A 46 -1.73 -3.89 5.72
CA GLY A 46 -2.94 -4.71 5.86
C GLY A 46 -3.31 -5.50 4.59
N PHE A 47 -2.77 -5.12 3.43
CA PHE A 47 -2.95 -5.87 2.18
C PHE A 47 -1.80 -6.86 1.91
N ALA A 48 -0.97 -7.15 2.91
CA ALA A 48 0.07 -8.18 2.83
C ALA A 48 -0.34 -9.45 3.58
N PRO A 49 -0.01 -10.66 3.07
CA PRO A 49 -0.33 -11.91 3.73
C PRO A 49 0.44 -12.00 5.06
N GLY A 50 -0.24 -12.46 6.11
CA GLY A 50 0.36 -12.59 7.44
C GLY A 50 0.65 -11.25 8.14
N SER A 51 0.06 -10.14 7.67
CA SER A 51 0.13 -8.82 8.31
C SER A 51 -0.67 -8.71 9.63
N ASP A 52 -0.79 -9.81 10.34
CA ASP A 52 -1.21 -9.90 11.75
C ASP A 52 -0.07 -9.42 12.66
N GLU A 53 0.63 -8.34 12.27
CA GLU A 53 1.42 -7.56 13.22
C GLU A 53 0.39 -6.91 14.15
N ALA A 54 0.11 -7.62 15.23
CA ALA A 54 -0.32 -7.06 16.49
C ALA A 54 0.68 -5.95 16.84
N ASP A 55 0.39 -4.72 16.40
CA ASP A 55 0.96 -3.55 17.03
C ASP A 55 0.65 -3.70 18.54
N GLU A 56 1.68 -3.71 19.38
CA GLU A 56 1.58 -3.77 20.85
C GLU A 56 0.90 -2.52 21.47
N ASP A 57 0.15 -1.76 20.67
CA ASP A 57 -0.73 -0.69 21.11
C ASP A 57 -2.15 -1.25 21.18
N GLU A 58 -2.49 -1.78 22.37
CA GLU A 58 -3.86 -2.07 22.81
C GLU A 58 -4.75 -0.85 22.59
N ASP A 59 -5.48 -0.82 21.47
CA ASP A 59 -6.77 -0.16 21.23
C ASP A 59 -6.88 0.08 19.72
N ASP A 60 -7.32 -0.92 18.96
CA ASP A 60 -7.95 -0.64 17.67
C ASP A 60 -9.00 -1.69 17.32
N GLU A 61 -10.26 -1.25 17.41
CA GLU A 61 -11.47 -1.96 17.02
C GLU A 61 -11.60 -2.05 15.47
N TRP A 62 -10.62 -1.54 14.73
CA TRP A 62 -10.53 -1.61 13.26
C TRP A 62 -9.76 -2.84 12.80
N ARG A 63 -10.31 -4.01 13.13
CA ARG A 63 -9.82 -5.30 12.64
C ARG A 63 -10.36 -5.53 11.22
N MET A 64 -9.69 -5.00 10.21
CA MET A 64 -9.97 -5.37 8.82
C MET A 64 -9.24 -6.68 8.48
N SER A 65 -10.05 -7.66 8.08
CA SER A 65 -9.78 -9.01 7.56
C SER A 65 -8.37 -9.58 7.76
N GLY A 66 -8.23 -10.45 8.76
CA GLY A 66 -7.20 -11.49 8.73
C GLY A 66 -7.53 -12.53 7.65
N GLY A 67 -6.56 -12.85 6.80
CA GLY A 67 -6.47 -14.15 6.12
C GLY A 67 -6.80 -14.22 4.63
N GLU A 68 -6.93 -13.10 3.91
CA GLU A 68 -6.99 -13.16 2.44
C GLU A 68 -5.58 -13.02 1.85
N ASP A 69 -5.20 -13.97 0.98
CA ASP A 69 -3.93 -13.91 0.23
C ASP A 69 -3.98 -12.86 -0.88
N TRP A 70 -5.19 -12.45 -1.30
CA TRP A 70 -5.45 -11.58 -2.47
C TRP A 70 -6.66 -10.68 -2.21
N PHE A 71 -6.52 -9.40 -2.55
CA PHE A 71 -7.49 -8.33 -2.33
C PHE A 71 -7.98 -7.77 -3.67
N ALA A 72 -9.20 -7.24 -3.72
CA ALA A 72 -9.66 -6.52 -4.91
C ALA A 72 -8.86 -5.22 -5.08
N ALA A 73 -8.43 -4.91 -6.30
CA ALA A 73 -7.56 -3.78 -6.58
C ALA A 73 -8.10 -2.43 -6.07
N GLU A 74 -9.44 -2.27 -6.07
CA GLU A 74 -10.12 -1.09 -5.57
C GLU A 74 -9.90 -0.83 -4.07
N GLU A 75 -9.63 -1.88 -3.27
CA GLU A 75 -9.55 -1.77 -1.81
C GLU A 75 -8.35 -0.93 -1.34
N ALA A 76 -7.23 -0.95 -2.07
CA ALA A 76 -6.06 -0.15 -1.73
C ALA A 76 -6.05 1.24 -2.39
N LEU A 77 -6.87 1.48 -3.43
CA LEU A 77 -6.86 2.76 -4.16
C LEU A 77 -7.20 3.93 -3.23
N GLU A 78 -8.23 3.80 -2.39
CA GLU A 78 -8.59 4.85 -1.42
C GLU A 78 -7.41 5.20 -0.51
N SER A 79 -6.73 4.18 0.00
CA SER A 79 -5.60 4.35 0.92
C SER A 79 -4.40 4.99 0.23
N LEU A 80 -4.08 4.57 -1.01
CA LEU A 80 -2.99 5.13 -1.79
C LEU A 80 -3.25 6.60 -2.17
N HIS A 81 -4.47 6.94 -2.58
CA HIS A 81 -4.84 8.33 -2.89
C HIS A 81 -4.76 9.22 -1.65
N ALA A 82 -5.29 8.76 -0.52
CA ALA A 82 -5.27 9.52 0.73
C ALA A 82 -3.83 9.75 1.23
N LEU A 83 -2.99 8.73 1.16
CA LEU A 83 -1.58 8.84 1.55
C LEU A 83 -0.76 9.70 0.59
N ASP A 84 -0.99 9.64 -0.74
CA ASP A 84 -0.34 10.56 -1.68
C ASP A 84 -0.73 12.01 -1.40
N GLY A 85 -2.02 12.27 -1.13
CA GLY A 85 -2.51 13.60 -0.75
C GLY A 85 -1.88 14.14 0.53
N TYR A 86 -1.62 13.27 1.51
CA TYR A 86 -0.87 13.64 2.71
C TYR A 86 0.59 13.99 2.38
N VAL A 87 1.27 13.17 1.58
CA VAL A 87 2.66 13.41 1.17
C VAL A 87 2.78 14.69 0.34
N GLU A 88 1.77 15.02 -0.45
CA GLU A 88 1.68 16.28 -1.20
C GLU A 88 1.55 17.49 -0.28
N SER A 89 0.73 17.38 0.76
CA SER A 89 0.46 18.45 1.71
C SER A 89 1.66 18.72 2.64
N ASP A 90 2.32 17.66 3.11
CA ASP A 90 3.40 17.72 4.10
C ASP A 90 4.68 17.02 3.60
N PRO A 91 5.33 17.50 2.52
CA PRO A 91 6.48 16.83 1.92
C PRO A 91 7.73 16.82 2.81
N GLU A 92 7.89 17.80 3.72
CA GLU A 92 9.02 17.85 4.67
C GLU A 92 9.05 16.69 5.67
N GLU A 93 7.91 16.03 5.90
CA GLU A 93 7.82 14.87 6.77
C GLU A 93 8.56 13.65 6.17
N PHE A 94 8.90 13.68 4.88
CA PHE A 94 9.51 12.55 4.17
C PHE A 94 10.92 12.89 3.68
N LYS A 95 11.83 11.92 3.77
CA LYS A 95 13.21 12.08 3.25
C LYS A 95 13.27 12.16 1.72
N ARG A 96 12.31 11.54 1.03
CA ARG A 96 12.26 11.40 -0.44
C ARG A 96 10.84 11.57 -0.99
N PRO A 97 10.16 12.70 -0.74
CA PRO A 97 8.74 12.88 -1.08
C PRO A 97 8.49 12.73 -2.58
N LYS A 98 9.37 13.27 -3.44
CA LYS A 98 9.23 13.12 -4.90
C LYS A 98 9.30 11.68 -5.39
N ALA A 99 10.20 10.87 -4.83
CA ALA A 99 10.30 9.46 -5.20
C ALA A 99 9.08 8.69 -4.69
N LEU A 100 8.66 8.99 -3.47
CA LEU A 100 7.48 8.39 -2.85
C LEU A 100 6.20 8.67 -3.64
N ARG A 101 5.95 9.93 -4.04
CA ARG A 101 4.82 10.30 -4.89
C ARG A 101 4.85 9.64 -6.27
N LYS A 102 6.04 9.46 -6.85
CA LYS A 102 6.18 8.72 -8.11
C LYS A 102 5.75 7.27 -7.94
N GLU A 103 6.14 6.64 -6.84
CA GLU A 103 5.72 5.28 -6.51
C GLU A 103 4.21 5.21 -6.24
N PHE A 104 3.61 6.19 -5.54
CA PHE A 104 2.15 6.26 -5.39
C PHE A 104 1.45 6.30 -6.73
N ALA A 105 1.84 7.23 -7.61
CA ALA A 105 1.26 7.34 -8.94
C ALA A 105 1.41 6.05 -9.77
N GLN A 106 2.54 5.35 -9.64
CA GLN A 106 2.76 4.08 -10.32
C GLN A 106 1.85 2.97 -9.77
N LEU A 107 1.78 2.78 -8.45
CA LEU A 107 0.95 1.74 -7.85
C LEU A 107 -0.55 2.02 -8.07
N ILE A 108 -0.97 3.28 -7.99
CA ILE A 108 -2.34 3.70 -8.32
C ILE A 108 -2.68 3.32 -9.75
N ALA A 109 -1.84 3.69 -10.73
CA ALA A 109 -2.09 3.35 -12.13
C ALA A 109 -2.17 1.83 -12.37
N ILE A 110 -1.34 1.04 -11.67
CA ILE A 110 -1.37 -0.42 -11.73
C ILE A 110 -2.68 -0.96 -11.16
N LEU A 111 -3.12 -0.47 -10.00
CA LEU A 111 -4.35 -0.93 -9.36
C LEU A 111 -5.62 -0.45 -10.07
N GLU A 112 -5.62 0.75 -10.65
CA GLU A 112 -6.71 1.21 -11.53
C GLU A 112 -6.86 0.25 -12.71
N ARG A 113 -5.73 -0.14 -13.34
CA ARG A 113 -5.75 -1.10 -14.44
C ARG A 113 -6.19 -2.50 -13.97
N ALA A 114 -5.72 -2.96 -12.81
CA ALA A 114 -6.14 -4.22 -12.24
C ALA A 114 -7.63 -4.23 -11.88
N ALA A 115 -8.17 -3.12 -11.40
CA ALA A 115 -9.60 -2.97 -11.14
C ALA A 115 -10.43 -3.05 -12.43
N GLU A 116 -9.97 -2.40 -13.52
CA GLU A 116 -10.62 -2.49 -14.83
C GLU A 116 -10.71 -3.92 -15.38
N GLU A 117 -9.69 -4.75 -15.11
CA GLU A 117 -9.60 -6.13 -15.57
C GLU A 117 -10.13 -7.16 -14.56
N GLY A 118 -10.52 -6.72 -13.35
CA GLY A 118 -10.97 -7.60 -12.27
C GLY A 118 -9.86 -8.45 -11.65
N VAL A 119 -8.60 -8.05 -11.82
CA VAL A 119 -7.42 -8.73 -11.29
C VAL A 119 -7.20 -8.31 -9.83
N ARG A 120 -6.98 -9.30 -8.96
CA ARG A 120 -6.68 -9.06 -7.55
C ARG A 120 -5.20 -8.79 -7.33
N PHE A 121 -4.87 -8.22 -6.18
CA PHE A 121 -3.50 -7.88 -5.83
C PHE A 121 -3.19 -8.25 -4.38
N ARG A 122 -1.90 -8.20 -4.03
CA ARG A 122 -1.42 -8.17 -2.66
C ARG A 122 -0.13 -7.37 -2.57
N PHE A 123 0.22 -6.93 -1.37
CA PHE A 123 1.57 -6.48 -1.11
C PHE A 123 2.44 -7.62 -0.56
N GLU A 124 3.70 -7.66 -0.96
CA GLU A 124 4.73 -8.46 -0.30
C GLU A 124 5.74 -7.52 0.35
N ILE A 125 6.05 -7.80 1.61
CA ILE A 125 6.97 -7.01 2.43
C ILE A 125 8.10 -7.94 2.83
N GLU A 126 9.33 -7.60 2.41
CA GLU A 126 10.55 -8.33 2.76
C GLU A 126 11.45 -7.50 3.67
#